data_AF-A0A9D7KFU0-F1
#
_entry.id   AF-A0A9D7KFU0-F1
#
_cell.length_a   1.000
_cell.length_b   1.000
_cell.length_c   1.000
_cell.angle_alpha   90.00
_cell.angle_beta   90.00
_cell.angle_gamma   90.00
#
_symmetry.space_group_name_H-M   'P 1'
#
loop_
_entity.id
_entity.type
_entity.pdbx_description
1 polymer ?
#
loop_
_entity_poly.entity_id
_entity_poly.type
_entity_poly.pdbx_seq_one_letter_code
_entity_poly.pdbx_strand_id
1 'polypeptide(L)'
;MSKPWQPYALHILDAIAKIQRIRMRGDIAVDEVLYDAALRNLQTFSEATQLLPDDRKAAFPSLTIAAMIDKNLPAPEESIRATLAQNHRNGNDQAH
;
A
#
# COMPACT_ATOMS: atom_id res chain seq x y z
N MET A 1 7.18 -23.91 2.29
CA MET A 1 6.39 -23.14 1.32
C MET A 1 6.25 -21.72 1.84
N SER A 2 6.74 -20.73 1.11
CA SER A 2 6.54 -19.32 1.46
C SER A 2 5.05 -19.00 1.36
N LYS A 3 4.48 -18.37 2.41
CA LYS A 3 3.09 -17.88 2.35
C LYS A 3 2.96 -16.90 1.19
N PRO A 4 1.85 -16.93 0.43
CA PRO A 4 1.63 -15.97 -0.65
C PRO A 4 1.57 -14.56 -0.06
N TRP A 5 2.44 -13.67 -0.53
CA TRP A 5 2.57 -12.29 -0.05
C TRP A 5 1.66 -11.31 -0.81
N GLN A 6 1.14 -11.74 -1.97
CA GLN A 6 0.30 -10.96 -2.87
C GLN A 6 -0.97 -10.41 -2.19
N PRO A 7 -1.69 -11.14 -1.32
CA PRO A 7 -2.83 -10.59 -0.59
C PRO A 7 -2.47 -9.38 0.28
N TYR A 8 -1.30 -9.40 0.92
CA TYR A 8 -0.82 -8.27 1.72
C TYR A 8 -0.52 -7.04 0.84
N ALA A 9 0.08 -7.25 -0.34
CA ALA A 9 0.29 -6.17 -1.30
C ALA A 9 -1.02 -5.54 -1.79
N LEU A 10 -2.06 -6.34 -2.02
CA LEU A 10 -3.40 -5.84 -2.37
C LEU A 10 -4.03 -5.03 -1.23
N HIS A 11 -3.92 -5.50 0.01
CA HIS A 11 -4.41 -4.75 1.18
C HIS A 11 -3.71 -3.40 1.35
N ILE A 12 -2.41 -3.34 1.06
CA ILE A 12 -1.65 -2.08 1.06
C ILE A 12 -2.22 -1.10 0.03
N LEU A 13 -2.41 -1.54 -1.22
CA LEU A 13 -2.99 -0.71 -2.29
C LEU A 13 -4.40 -0.22 -1.96
N ASP A 14 -5.25 -1.12 -1.44
CA ASP A 14 -6.61 -0.78 -1.04
C ASP A 14 -6.64 0.25 0.09
N ALA A 15 -5.75 0.11 1.08
CA ALA A 15 -5.64 1.05 2.18
C ALA A 15 -5.21 2.44 1.69
N ILE A 16 -4.20 2.51 0.81
CA ILE A 16 -3.75 3.76 0.17
C ILE A 16 -4.92 4.45 -0.55
N ALA A 17 -5.62 3.73 -1.43
CA ALA A 17 -6.73 4.27 -2.20
C ALA A 17 -7.90 4.74 -1.31
N LYS A 18 -8.16 4.06 -0.19
CA LYS A 18 -9.17 4.48 0.80
C LYS A 18 -8.73 5.75 1.53
N ILE A 19 -7.48 5.84 1.97
CA ILE A 19 -6.94 7.05 2.63
C ILE A 19 -7.02 8.26 1.69
N GLN A 20 -6.66 8.12 0.41
CA GLN A 20 -6.82 9.19 -0.59
C GLN A 20 -8.27 9.65 -0.71
N ARG A 21 -9.22 8.70 -0.83
CA ARG A 21 -10.66 9.03 -0.91
C ARG A 21 -11.18 9.71 0.34
N ILE A 22 -10.71 9.31 1.53
CA ILE A 22 -11.07 9.95 2.80
C ILE A 22 -10.57 11.41 2.82
N ARG A 23 -9.30 11.64 2.45
CA ARG A 23 -8.73 12.99 2.37
C ARG A 23 -9.41 13.90 1.34
N MET A 24 -9.94 13.32 0.25
CA MET A 24 -10.73 14.09 -0.72
C MET A 24 -12.12 14.48 -0.22
N ARG A 25 -12.67 13.78 0.80
CA ARG A 25 -13.99 14.08 1.35
C ARG A 25 -13.99 15.26 2.32
N GLY A 26 -12.86 15.54 2.97
CA GLY A 26 -12.78 16.61 3.96
C GLY A 26 -11.47 16.60 4.72
N ASP A 27 -11.34 17.57 5.62
CA ASP A 27 -10.16 17.70 6.47
C ASP A 27 -10.27 16.78 7.70
N ILE A 28 -9.40 15.76 7.74
CA ILE A 28 -9.32 14.78 8.82
C ILE A 28 -8.90 15.40 10.16
N ALA A 29 -8.34 16.62 10.18
CA ALA A 29 -7.93 17.28 11.42
C ALA A 29 -9.13 17.82 12.23
N VAL A 30 -10.29 17.99 11.58
CA VAL A 30 -11.48 18.60 12.18
C VAL A 30 -12.72 17.70 12.12
N ASP A 31 -12.66 16.59 11.37
CA ASP A 31 -13.73 15.60 11.25
C ASP A 31 -13.29 14.27 11.87
N GLU A 32 -13.81 13.97 13.06
CA GLU A 32 -13.50 12.77 13.86
C GLU A 32 -13.84 11.47 13.10
N VAL A 33 -14.92 11.47 12.32
CA VAL A 33 -15.32 10.27 11.55
C VAL A 33 -14.34 10.01 10.41
N LEU A 34 -13.88 11.06 9.73
CA LEU A 34 -12.85 10.93 8.70
C LEU A 34 -11.49 10.56 9.31
N TYR A 35 -11.16 11.10 10.49
CA TYR A 35 -9.96 10.73 11.24
C TYR A 35 -9.94 9.24 11.58
N ASP A 36 -11.01 8.72 12.19
CA ASP A 36 -11.12 7.31 12.58
C ASP A 36 -11.07 6.38 11.36
N ALA A 37 -11.75 6.76 10.27
CA ALA A 37 -11.70 6.03 9.02
C ALA A 37 -10.28 6.00 8.44
N ALA A 38 -9.55 7.12 8.48
CA ALA A 38 -8.16 7.18 8.01
C ALA A 38 -7.25 6.32 8.90
N LEU A 39 -7.38 6.43 10.22
CA LEU A 39 -6.60 5.69 11.20
C LEU A 39 -6.77 4.17 11.03
N ARG A 40 -8.01 3.70 10.84
CA ARG A 40 -8.29 2.28 10.61
C ARG A 40 -7.60 1.74 9.37
N ASN A 41 -7.59 2.51 8.28
CA ASN A 41 -6.91 2.12 7.05
C ASN A 41 -5.38 2.17 7.19
N LEU A 42 -4.84 3.12 7.97
CA LEU A 42 -3.41 3.17 8.30
C LEU A 42 -2.96 1.97 9.15
N GLN A 43 -3.81 1.48 10.07
CA GLN A 43 -3.55 0.26 10.82
C GLN A 43 -3.47 -0.96 9.89
N THR A 44 -4.46 -1.15 9.01
CA THR A 44 -4.45 -2.24 8.01
C THR A 44 -3.23 -2.16 7.10
N PHE A 45 -2.85 -0.97 6.67
CA PHE A 45 -1.63 -0.74 5.89
C PHE A 45 -0.37 -1.18 6.65
N SER A 46 -0.26 -0.79 7.92
CA SER A 46 0.89 -1.13 8.77
C SER A 46 1.04 -2.64 8.96
N GLU A 47 -0.06 -3.32 9.31
CA GLU A 47 -0.10 -4.78 9.48
C GLU A 47 0.28 -5.51 8.18
N ALA A 48 -0.30 -5.11 7.04
CA ALA A 48 0.00 -5.72 5.75
C ALA A 48 1.46 -5.51 5.33
N THR A 49 2.04 -4.33 5.62
CA THR A 49 3.45 -4.04 5.33
C THR A 49 4.40 -4.89 6.18
N GLN A 50 4.06 -5.13 7.45
CA GLN A 50 4.86 -6.00 8.34
C GLN A 50 4.88 -7.46 7.87
N LEU A 51 3.78 -7.92 7.25
CA LEU A 51 3.62 -9.28 6.75
C LEU A 51 4.27 -9.52 5.38
N LEU A 52 4.82 -8.48 4.74
CA LEU A 52 5.63 -8.66 3.54
C LEU A 52 6.99 -9.33 3.87
N PRO A 53 7.49 -10.19 2.97
CA PRO A 53 8.87 -10.68 3.03
C PRO A 53 9.91 -9.55 2.97
N ASP A 54 11.08 -9.74 3.59
CA ASP A 54 12.09 -8.68 3.71
C ASP A 54 12.68 -8.24 2.35
N ASP A 55 12.81 -9.16 1.39
CA ASP A 55 13.18 -8.86 -0.01
C ASP A 55 12.16 -7.95 -0.69
N ARG A 56 10.89 -8.03 -0.30
CA ARG A 56 9.81 -7.18 -0.82
C ARG A 56 9.74 -5.85 -0.09
N LYS A 57 9.97 -5.81 1.23
CA LYS A 57 10.08 -4.55 1.98
C LYS A 57 11.20 -3.67 1.44
N ALA A 58 12.35 -4.27 1.11
CA ALA A 58 13.49 -3.57 0.52
C ALA A 58 13.19 -2.96 -0.87
N ALA A 59 12.25 -3.55 -1.62
CA ALA A 59 11.83 -3.04 -2.93
C ALA A 59 10.90 -1.81 -2.83
N PHE A 60 10.43 -1.46 -1.63
CA PHE A 60 9.51 -0.34 -1.40
C PHE A 60 9.98 0.60 -0.27
N PRO A 61 11.15 1.25 -0.42
CA PRO A 61 11.71 2.12 0.63
C PRO A 61 10.78 3.29 1.02
N SER A 62 9.86 3.68 0.14
CA SER A 62 8.88 4.76 0.34
C SER A 62 7.65 4.37 1.17
N LEU A 63 7.46 3.11 1.58
CA LEU A 63 6.30 2.63 2.35
C LEU A 63 6.40 2.90 3.87
N THR A 64 7.10 3.95 4.28
CA THR A 64 7.06 4.37 5.69
C THR A 64 5.82 5.19 5.97
N ILE A 65 5.18 4.98 7.12
CA ILE A 65 4.00 5.75 7.58
C ILE A 65 4.27 7.27 7.48
N ALA A 66 5.50 7.71 7.76
CA ALA A 66 5.94 9.09 7.61
C ALA A 66 5.77 9.65 6.19
N ALA A 67 6.07 8.84 5.15
CA ALA A 67 5.91 9.24 3.75
C ALA A 67 4.45 9.33 3.31
N MET A 68 3.53 8.66 4.01
CA MET A 68 2.09 8.70 3.72
C MET A 68 1.35 9.84 4.43
N ILE A 69 1.86 10.28 5.58
CA ILE A 69 1.35 11.44 6.31
C ILE A 69 1.77 12.73 5.61
N ASP A 70 3.00 12.78 5.08
CA ASP A 70 3.43 13.88 4.23
C ASP A 70 2.77 13.78 2.84
N LYS A 71 2.56 14.90 2.14
CA LYS A 71 1.64 15.02 0.98
C LYS A 71 2.01 14.19 -0.28
N ASN A 72 2.88 13.19 -0.19
CA ASN A 72 3.49 12.51 -1.34
C ASN A 72 3.13 11.01 -1.49
N LEU A 73 1.83 10.71 -1.41
CA LEU A 73 1.25 9.40 -1.71
C LEU A 73 1.46 8.81 -3.14
N PRO A 74 1.75 9.58 -4.21
CA PRO A 74 1.84 9.01 -5.56
C PRO A 74 3.02 8.05 -5.75
N ALA A 75 4.18 8.34 -5.14
CA ALA A 75 5.41 7.59 -5.41
C ALA A 75 5.41 6.14 -4.87
N PRO A 76 4.87 5.84 -3.67
CA PRO A 76 4.71 4.45 -3.20
C PRO A 76 3.71 3.63 -4.02
N GLU A 77 2.58 4.24 -4.44
CA GLU A 77 1.55 3.55 -5.22
C GLU A 77 2.07 3.09 -6.58
N GLU A 78 2.81 3.97 -7.28
CA GLU A 78 3.35 3.69 -8.61
C GLU A 78 4.41 2.59 -8.59
N SER A 79 5.28 2.57 -7.57
CA SER A 79 6.27 1.50 -7.37
C SER A 79 5.63 0.12 -7.18
N ILE A 80 4.53 0.04 -6.40
CA ILE A 80 3.83 -1.23 -6.17
C ILE A 80 3.14 -1.71 -7.46
N ARG A 81 2.46 -0.81 -8.18
CA ARG A 81 1.81 -1.15 -9.46
C ARG A 81 2.82 -1.64 -10.50
N ALA A 82 3.98 -0.99 -10.62
CA ALA A 82 5.04 -1.40 -11.53
C ALA A 82 5.57 -2.80 -11.20
N THR A 83 5.78 -3.09 -9.92
CA THR A 83 6.26 -4.40 -9.45
C THR A 83 5.25 -5.53 -9.74
N LEU A 84 3.96 -5.28 -9.54
CA LEU A 84 2.90 -6.25 -9.86
C LEU A 84 2.79 -6.51 -11.37
N ALA A 85 2.93 -5.47 -12.20
CA ALA A 85 2.90 -5.59 -13.66
C ALA A 85 4.10 -6.40 -14.21
N GLN A 86 5.29 -6.24 -13.63
CA GLN A 86 6.48 -7.01 -14.02
C GLN A 86 6.37 -8.51 -13.68
N ASN A 87 5.80 -8.85 -12.52
CA ASN A 87 5.58 -10.26 -12.15
C ASN A 87 4.55 -10.95 -13.07
N HIS A 88 3.55 -10.22 -13.58
CA HIS A 88 2.56 -10.76 -14.52
C HIS A 88 3.15 -10.98 -15.93
N ARG A 89 4.18 -10.23 -16.35
CA ARG A 89 4.90 -10.47 -17.60
C ARG A 89 5.86 -11.67 -17.50
N ASN A 90 6.62 -11.76 -16.41
CA ASN A 90 7.56 -12.86 -16.22
C ASN A 90 6.87 -14.23 -16.05
N GLY A 91 5.60 -14.27 -15.63
CA GLY A 91 4.79 -15.49 -15.60
C GLY A 91 4.33 -15.98 -16.97
N ASN A 92 4.22 -15.09 -17.97
CA ASN A 92 3.82 -15.46 -19.33
C ASN A 92 5.00 -15.91 -20.20
N ASP A 93 6.21 -15.42 -19.92
CA ASP A 93 7.44 -15.79 -20.65
C ASP A 93 8.03 -17.15 -20.22
N GLN A 94 7.50 -17.77 -19.17
CA GLN A 94 7.91 -19.11 -18.70
C GLN A 94 6.98 -20.24 -19.19
N ALA A 95 6.03 -19.92 -20.09
CA ALA A 95 5.03 -20.85 -20.61
C ALA A 95 5.19 -21.17 -22.11
N HIS A 96 6.41 -21.13 -22.65
CA HIS A 96 6.74 -21.62 -24.00
C HIS A 96 7.90 -22.60 -23.97
#